data_AF-A0A8J3UQ00-F1
#
_entry.id   AF-A0A8J3UQ00-F1
#
_cell.length_a   1.000
_cell.length_b   1.000
_cell.length_c   1.000
_cell.angle_alpha   90.00
_cell.angle_beta   90.00
_cell.angle_gamma   90.00
#
_symmetry.space_group_name_H-M   'P 1'
#
loop_
_entity.id
_entity.type
_entity.pdbx_description
1 polymer ?
#
loop_
_entity_poly.entity_id
_entity_poly.type
_entity_poly.pdbx_seq_one_letter_code
_entity_poly.pdbx_strand_id
1 'polypeptide(L)'
;MDALLIALADPARWRLVSLLAERPRSVGVLAQLAEARQPQTTKHLQTLERAGVVTSERIGQRRIYALRPGPLRDLAAALSRLADTADQVGGPRATFDRYGLRLDAERLAAEEPGWADGSFRFLRPLAGSPELVWRHLTEASLLARWWTPDDLRVSELVFEARPGGRIVQEYRDAEDADGSDLVAGRAEGIVDDVRPGERLAYRLSPLLPDGGLSFTAHVDLGLRATDTGTDLEVHYRITDSTVDSADFVAGIEIGFGQSLDKLAATLAADSHDTDDTDDTDDTHDTDDTDDTDDTHDADGTADDADTDTRSTK
;
A
#
# COMPACT_ATOMS: atom_id res chain seq x y z
N MET A 1 17.41 -13.55 -15.66
CA MET A 1 18.28 -13.16 -14.53
C MET A 1 18.61 -14.37 -13.66
N ASP A 2 17.66 -15.27 -13.42
CA ASP A 2 17.80 -16.41 -12.49
C ASP A 2 18.95 -17.37 -12.82
N ALA A 3 19.12 -17.74 -14.10
CA ALA A 3 20.23 -18.60 -14.52
C ALA A 3 21.61 -18.00 -14.24
N LEU A 4 21.72 -16.66 -14.33
CA LEU A 4 22.95 -15.91 -13.99
C LEU A 4 23.19 -15.98 -12.47
N LEU A 5 22.18 -15.69 -11.66
CA LEU A 5 22.27 -15.73 -10.20
C LEU A 5 22.63 -17.13 -9.69
N ILE A 6 21.95 -18.17 -10.18
CA ILE A 6 22.25 -19.57 -9.85
C ILE A 6 23.67 -19.95 -10.27
N ALA A 7 24.13 -19.49 -11.45
CA ALA A 7 25.49 -19.75 -11.90
C ALA A 7 26.55 -19.02 -11.07
N LEU A 8 26.28 -17.83 -10.53
CA LEU A 8 27.22 -17.07 -9.72
C LEU A 8 27.20 -17.43 -8.23
N ALA A 9 26.11 -18.02 -7.72
CA ALA A 9 25.95 -18.39 -6.30
C ALA A 9 26.91 -19.49 -5.79
N ASP A 10 27.66 -20.13 -6.69
CA ASP A 10 28.65 -21.17 -6.32
C ASP A 10 30.04 -20.55 -6.17
N PRO A 11 30.71 -20.73 -5.01
CA PRO A 11 32.02 -20.13 -4.74
C PRO A 11 33.12 -20.51 -5.74
N ALA A 12 33.12 -21.74 -6.26
CA ALA A 12 34.11 -22.18 -7.24
C ALA A 12 33.88 -21.50 -8.60
N ARG A 13 32.61 -21.35 -9.01
CA ARG A 13 32.25 -20.59 -10.22
C ARG A 13 32.60 -19.10 -10.07
N TRP A 14 32.32 -18.51 -8.91
CA TRP A 14 32.72 -17.14 -8.62
C TRP A 14 34.23 -16.94 -8.74
N ARG A 15 35.03 -17.85 -8.16
CA ARG A 15 36.50 -17.82 -8.27
C ARG A 15 36.98 -17.86 -9.73
N LEU A 16 36.38 -18.71 -10.56
CA LEU A 16 36.71 -18.78 -11.99
C LEU A 16 36.36 -17.50 -12.73
N VAL A 17 35.23 -16.88 -12.42
CA VAL A 17 34.82 -15.57 -12.96
C VAL A 17 35.82 -14.49 -12.54
N SER A 18 36.24 -14.42 -11.27
CA SER A 18 37.25 -13.47 -10.81
C SER A 18 38.58 -13.63 -11.53
N LEU A 19 39.03 -14.87 -11.73
CA LEU A 19 40.23 -15.13 -12.52
C LEU A 19 40.03 -14.62 -13.94
N LEU A 20 38.94 -14.97 -14.61
CA LEU A 20 38.65 -14.56 -15.98
C LEU A 20 38.46 -13.04 -16.17
N ALA A 21 38.13 -12.30 -15.11
CA ALA A 21 38.09 -10.85 -15.13
C ALA A 21 39.47 -10.21 -15.36
N GLU A 22 40.55 -10.86 -14.90
CA GLU A 22 41.91 -10.35 -15.08
C GLU A 22 42.41 -10.54 -16.51
N ARG A 23 42.11 -11.70 -17.13
CA ARG A 23 42.46 -12.03 -18.52
C ARG A 23 41.81 -13.35 -18.97
N PRO A 24 41.61 -13.56 -20.28
CA PRO A 24 41.22 -14.85 -20.84
C PRO A 24 42.22 -15.96 -20.51
N ARG A 25 41.73 -17.17 -20.20
CA ARG A 25 42.56 -18.31 -19.79
C ARG A 25 42.04 -19.64 -20.35
N SER A 26 42.95 -20.60 -20.51
CA SER A 26 42.56 -21.98 -20.85
C SER A 26 42.04 -22.75 -19.64
N VAL A 27 41.22 -23.78 -19.87
CA VAL A 27 40.68 -24.65 -18.80
C VAL A 27 41.77 -25.20 -17.87
N GLY A 28 42.89 -25.69 -18.42
CA GLY A 28 43.98 -26.25 -17.59
C GLY A 28 44.61 -25.23 -16.65
N VAL A 29 44.80 -23.99 -17.12
CA VAL A 29 45.31 -22.88 -16.29
C VAL A 29 44.29 -22.51 -15.21
N LEU A 30 43.01 -22.47 -15.56
CA LEU A 30 41.93 -22.19 -14.60
C LEU A 30 41.82 -23.28 -13.53
N ALA A 31 41.94 -24.55 -13.92
CA ALA A 31 41.94 -25.68 -12.99
C ALA A 31 43.11 -25.59 -12.00
N GLN A 32 44.30 -25.24 -12.48
CA GLN A 32 45.48 -25.02 -11.64
C GLN A 32 45.30 -23.84 -10.67
N LEU A 33 44.86 -22.68 -11.17
CA LEU A 33 44.70 -21.46 -10.37
C LEU A 33 43.53 -21.52 -9.38
N ALA A 34 42.54 -22.35 -9.67
CA ALA A 34 41.41 -22.61 -8.78
C ALA A 34 41.64 -23.84 -7.87
N GLU A 35 42.83 -24.47 -7.93
CA GLU A 35 43.19 -25.68 -7.18
C GLU A 35 42.14 -26.80 -7.30
N ALA A 36 41.54 -26.91 -8.49
CA ALA A 36 40.42 -27.80 -8.76
C ALA A 36 40.77 -28.83 -9.83
N ARG A 37 40.06 -29.97 -9.81
CA ARG A 37 40.23 -30.99 -10.85
C ARG A 37 39.62 -30.50 -12.16
N GLN A 38 40.34 -30.72 -13.26
CA GLN A 38 39.94 -30.27 -14.59
C GLN A 38 38.52 -30.69 -15.04
N PRO A 39 38.00 -31.91 -14.73
CA PRO A 39 36.61 -32.26 -15.03
C PRO A 39 35.59 -31.37 -14.31
N GLN A 40 35.85 -31.02 -13.06
CA GLN A 40 34.98 -30.13 -12.27
C GLN A 40 35.04 -28.70 -12.82
N THR A 41 36.24 -28.19 -13.11
CA THR A 41 36.43 -26.87 -13.75
C THR A 41 35.69 -26.78 -15.09
N THR A 42 35.70 -27.85 -15.88
CA THR A 42 34.99 -27.90 -17.17
C THR A 42 33.48 -27.81 -16.95
N LYS A 43 32.91 -28.57 -16.00
CA LYS A 43 31.49 -28.52 -15.66
C LYS A 43 31.06 -27.12 -15.19
N HIS A 44 31.89 -26.48 -14.38
CA HIS A 44 31.66 -25.10 -13.93
C HIS A 44 31.68 -24.12 -15.10
N LEU A 45 32.67 -24.19 -15.98
CA LEU A 45 32.78 -23.32 -17.16
C LEU A 45 31.63 -23.52 -18.14
N GLN A 46 31.17 -24.75 -18.37
CA GLN A 46 29.98 -25.03 -19.18
C GLN A 46 28.70 -24.43 -18.57
N THR A 47 28.60 -24.42 -17.23
CA THR A 47 27.46 -23.82 -16.53
C THR A 47 27.49 -22.30 -16.66
N LEU A 48 28.65 -21.69 -16.48
CA LEU A 48 28.86 -20.25 -16.68
C LEU A 48 28.61 -19.83 -18.13
N GLU A 49 29.01 -20.65 -19.10
CA GLU A 49 28.81 -20.40 -20.53
C GLU A 49 27.32 -20.46 -20.91
N ARG A 50 26.59 -21.48 -20.41
CA ARG A 50 25.13 -21.57 -20.57
C ARG A 50 24.38 -20.40 -19.94
N ALA A 51 24.85 -19.90 -18.80
CA ALA A 51 24.31 -18.70 -18.16
C ALA A 51 24.77 -17.39 -18.83
N GLY A 52 25.58 -17.46 -19.89
CA GLY A 52 26.06 -16.31 -20.64
C GLY A 52 27.15 -15.49 -19.94
N VAL A 53 27.67 -15.94 -18.79
CA VAL A 53 28.70 -15.25 -18.00
C VAL A 53 30.04 -15.24 -18.71
N VAL A 54 30.36 -16.34 -19.37
CA VAL A 54 31.63 -16.51 -20.09
C VAL A 54 31.35 -16.89 -21.54
N THR A 55 32.34 -16.65 -22.40
CA THR A 55 32.39 -17.19 -23.76
C THR A 55 33.65 -18.02 -23.92
N SER A 56 33.66 -18.94 -24.88
CA SER A 56 34.84 -19.73 -25.18
C SER A 56 35.14 -19.81 -26.67
N GLU A 57 36.42 -19.86 -26.99
CA GLU A 57 36.93 -20.03 -28.34
C GLU A 57 38.03 -21.09 -28.37
N ARG A 58 38.14 -21.82 -29.48
CA ARG A 58 39.19 -22.82 -29.69
C ARG A 58 40.39 -22.18 -30.38
N ILE A 59 41.52 -22.12 -29.68
CA ILE A 59 42.81 -21.67 -30.22
C ILE A 59 43.77 -22.86 -30.27
N GLY A 60 43.98 -23.40 -31.47
CA GLY A 60 44.73 -24.65 -31.69
C GLY A 60 44.10 -25.84 -30.98
N GLN A 61 44.85 -26.46 -30.05
CA GLN A 61 44.36 -27.57 -29.22
C GLN A 61 43.73 -27.12 -27.89
N ARG A 62 43.74 -25.81 -27.58
CA ARG A 62 43.28 -25.29 -26.29
C ARG A 62 41.93 -24.57 -26.45
N ARG A 63 41.02 -24.74 -25.50
CA ARG A 63 39.83 -23.91 -25.36
C ARG A 63 40.12 -22.77 -24.39
N ILE A 64 40.02 -21.54 -24.86
CA ILE A 64 40.22 -20.31 -24.09
C ILE A 64 38.85 -19.78 -23.69
N TYR A 65 38.69 -19.44 -22.41
CA TYR A 65 37.50 -18.82 -21.87
C TYR A 65 37.79 -17.35 -21.59
N ALA A 66 36.79 -16.50 -21.81
CA ALA A 66 36.81 -15.07 -21.50
C ALA A 66 35.52 -14.67 -20.78
N LEU A 67 35.64 -13.70 -19.87
CA LEU A 67 34.49 -13.13 -19.18
C LEU A 67 33.67 -12.23 -20.11
N ARG A 68 32.34 -12.32 -20.05
CA ARG A 68 31.43 -11.36 -20.69
C ARG A 68 31.02 -10.31 -19.67
N PRO A 69 31.44 -9.04 -19.81
CA PRO A 69 31.15 -8.02 -18.79
C PRO A 69 29.68 -7.56 -18.79
N GLY A 70 28.97 -7.65 -19.91
CA GLY A 70 27.58 -7.18 -20.06
C GLY A 70 26.63 -7.72 -18.97
N PRO A 71 26.48 -9.06 -18.85
CA PRO A 71 25.59 -9.65 -17.82
C PRO A 71 25.92 -9.23 -16.39
N LEU A 72 27.20 -8.99 -16.07
CA LEU A 72 27.60 -8.51 -14.74
C LEU A 72 27.24 -7.04 -14.52
N ARG A 73 27.32 -6.20 -15.56
CA ARG A 73 26.86 -4.81 -15.49
C ARG A 73 25.35 -4.73 -15.30
N ASP A 74 24.59 -5.56 -16.01
CA ASP A 74 23.13 -5.62 -15.89
C ASP A 74 22.71 -6.04 -14.47
N LEU A 75 23.40 -7.04 -13.91
CA LEU A 75 23.19 -7.47 -12.51
C LEU A 75 23.55 -6.36 -11.52
N ALA A 76 24.70 -5.69 -11.69
CA ALA A 76 25.09 -4.58 -10.82
C ALA A 76 24.04 -3.45 -10.82
N ALA A 77 23.54 -3.08 -12.00
CA ALA A 77 22.49 -2.07 -12.12
C ALA A 77 21.17 -2.51 -11.44
N ALA A 78 20.81 -3.79 -11.52
CA ALA A 78 19.64 -4.33 -10.83
C ALA A 78 19.80 -4.30 -9.30
N LEU A 79 20.97 -4.68 -8.79
CA LEU A 79 21.29 -4.62 -7.36
C LEU A 79 21.30 -3.17 -6.84
N SER A 80 21.85 -2.23 -7.61
CA SER A 80 21.78 -0.80 -7.27
C SER A 80 20.35 -0.32 -7.18
N ARG A 81 19.48 -0.61 -8.17
CA ARG A 81 18.07 -0.24 -8.09
C ARG A 81 17.36 -0.80 -6.85
N LEU A 82 17.64 -2.06 -6.50
CA LEU A 82 17.06 -2.66 -5.29
C LEU A 82 17.52 -1.95 -4.01
N ALA A 83 18.81 -1.62 -3.92
CA ALA A 83 19.36 -0.87 -2.79
C ALA A 83 18.79 0.56 -2.74
N ASP A 84 18.78 1.27 -3.87
CA ASP A 84 18.24 2.62 -3.98
C ASP A 84 16.76 2.66 -3.57
N THR A 85 15.95 1.68 -3.99
CA THR A 85 14.55 1.56 -3.56
C THR A 85 14.42 1.35 -2.05
N ALA A 86 15.29 0.54 -1.45
CA ALA A 86 15.28 0.31 -0.01
C ALA A 86 15.70 1.55 0.80
N ASP A 87 16.62 2.37 0.25
CA ASP A 87 17.17 3.58 0.87
C ASP A 87 16.36 4.85 0.63
N GLN A 88 15.26 4.79 -0.14
CA GLN A 88 14.40 5.95 -0.40
C GLN A 88 13.96 6.60 0.93
N VAL A 89 14.00 7.94 0.97
CA VAL A 89 13.49 8.70 2.12
C VAL A 89 11.98 8.47 2.22
N GLY A 90 11.54 7.91 3.35
CA GLY A 90 10.15 7.43 3.51
C GLY A 90 9.91 6.02 2.95
N GLY A 91 10.94 5.32 2.50
CA GLY A 91 10.89 3.95 2.04
C GLY A 91 10.88 2.91 3.18
N PRO A 92 10.77 1.62 2.84
CA PRO A 92 10.52 0.52 3.81
C PRO A 92 11.54 0.46 4.96
N ARG A 93 12.81 0.82 4.71
CA ARG A 93 13.85 0.80 5.75
C ARG A 93 13.69 1.92 6.78
N ALA A 94 13.35 3.13 6.34
CA ALA A 94 13.10 4.27 7.23
C ALA A 94 11.87 4.02 8.11
N THR A 95 10.85 3.36 7.56
CA THR A 95 9.67 2.89 8.28
C THR A 95 10.06 1.86 9.34
N PHE A 96 10.79 0.81 8.95
CA PHE A 96 11.28 -0.22 9.88
C PHE A 96 12.15 0.35 11.03
N ASP A 97 13.11 1.22 10.72
CA ASP A 97 14.01 1.80 11.72
C ASP A 97 13.27 2.77 12.66
N ARG A 98 12.27 3.51 12.15
CA ARG A 98 11.45 4.42 12.96
C ARG A 98 10.54 3.67 13.92
N TYR A 99 9.94 2.56 13.47
CA TYR A 99 9.16 1.69 14.34
C TYR A 99 10.06 1.05 15.41
N GLY A 100 11.21 0.48 15.04
CA GLY A 100 12.12 -0.17 15.99
C GLY A 100 12.68 0.77 17.07
N LEU A 101 13.20 1.94 16.68
CA LEU A 101 13.80 2.89 17.63
C LEU A 101 12.77 3.46 18.62
N ARG A 102 11.53 3.70 18.17
CA ARG A 102 10.47 4.19 19.06
C ARG A 102 9.95 3.09 19.98
N LEU A 103 9.81 1.86 19.47
CA LEU A 103 9.41 0.70 20.27
C LEU A 103 10.40 0.44 21.42
N ASP A 104 11.70 0.47 21.13
CA ASP A 104 12.74 0.26 22.15
C ASP A 104 12.75 1.40 23.18
N ALA A 105 12.57 2.66 22.74
CA ALA A 105 12.49 3.81 23.64
C ALA A 105 11.27 3.75 24.55
N GLU A 106 10.08 3.45 24.01
CA GLU A 106 8.86 3.34 24.82
C GLU A 106 8.92 2.14 25.77
N ARG A 107 9.44 0.98 25.34
CA ARG A 107 9.64 -0.18 26.22
C ARG A 107 10.57 0.13 27.38
N LEU A 108 11.62 0.93 27.14
CA LEU A 108 12.53 1.37 28.20
C LEU A 108 11.90 2.41 29.13
N ALA A 109 10.98 3.25 28.62
CA ALA A 109 10.29 4.28 29.40
C ALA A 109 9.08 3.72 30.19
N ALA A 110 8.52 2.60 29.76
CA ALA A 110 7.37 1.94 30.38
C ALA A 110 7.73 1.24 31.70
N GLU A 111 8.11 2.01 32.72
CA GLU A 111 8.48 1.49 34.04
C GLU A 111 7.27 1.30 34.97
N GLU A 112 6.22 2.12 34.81
CA GLU A 112 5.05 2.14 35.68
C GLU A 112 3.73 2.38 34.89
N PRO A 113 2.56 1.98 35.43
CA PRO A 113 1.27 2.34 34.85
C PRO A 113 1.09 3.87 34.77
N GLY A 114 0.42 4.35 33.72
CA GLY A 114 0.19 5.77 33.47
C GLY A 114 1.37 6.50 32.81
N TRP A 115 2.47 5.81 32.49
CA TRP A 115 3.67 6.44 31.92
C TRP A 115 3.41 7.16 30.59
N ALA A 116 2.43 6.68 29.81
CA ALA A 116 2.05 7.25 28.52
C ALA A 116 0.78 8.14 28.59
N ASP A 117 0.25 8.39 29.78
CA ASP A 117 -0.94 9.23 29.94
C ASP A 117 -0.61 10.67 29.56
N GLY A 118 -1.33 11.20 28.59
CA GLY A 118 -0.98 12.47 27.96
C GLY A 118 -1.91 12.81 26.81
N SER A 119 -1.63 13.92 26.13
CA SER A 119 -2.46 14.38 25.02
C SER A 119 -1.64 15.10 23.95
N PHE A 120 -2.07 14.97 22.71
CA PHE A 120 -1.54 15.66 21.54
C PHE A 120 -2.67 16.12 20.62
N ARG A 121 -2.35 17.00 19.68
CA ARG A 121 -3.34 17.61 18.78
C ARG A 121 -2.88 17.55 17.34
N PHE A 122 -3.85 17.40 16.44
CA PHE A 122 -3.67 17.57 15.02
C PHE A 122 -4.59 18.67 14.51
N LEU A 123 -4.09 19.40 13.52
CA LEU A 123 -4.91 20.26 12.69
C LEU A 123 -4.72 19.77 11.24
N ARG A 124 -5.84 19.59 10.52
CA ARG A 124 -5.85 19.18 9.13
C ARG A 124 -6.84 20.02 8.33
N PRO A 125 -6.37 20.78 7.33
CA PRO A 125 -7.26 21.32 6.31
C PRO A 125 -7.69 20.18 5.38
N LEU A 126 -9.00 20.06 5.14
CA LEU A 126 -9.60 19.02 4.32
C LEU A 126 -10.39 19.64 3.17
N ALA A 127 -10.32 18.99 2.00
CA ALA A 127 -11.17 19.33 0.87
C ALA A 127 -12.63 18.93 1.15
N GLY A 128 -13.57 19.70 0.62
CA GLY A 128 -15.00 19.42 0.71
C GLY A 128 -15.71 20.06 1.92
N SER A 129 -17.04 19.99 1.90
CA SER A 129 -17.90 20.59 2.91
C SER A 129 -17.87 19.81 4.23
N PRO A 130 -18.24 20.44 5.36
CA PRO A 130 -18.33 19.75 6.65
C PRO A 130 -19.24 18.52 6.60
N GLU A 131 -20.28 18.53 5.77
CA GLU A 131 -21.18 17.40 5.58
C GLU A 131 -20.46 16.21 4.92
N LEU A 132 -19.65 16.44 3.88
CA LEU A 132 -18.86 15.38 3.25
C LEU A 132 -17.84 14.79 4.23
N VAL A 133 -17.11 15.66 4.94
CA VAL A 133 -16.16 15.22 5.97
C VAL A 133 -16.89 14.44 7.07
N TRP A 134 -18.04 14.92 7.53
CA TRP A 134 -18.84 14.25 8.55
C TRP A 134 -19.24 12.83 8.17
N ARG A 135 -19.61 12.61 6.90
CA ARG A 135 -19.89 11.26 6.38
C ARG A 135 -18.66 10.36 6.49
N HIS A 136 -17.48 10.84 6.11
CA HIS A 136 -16.22 10.11 6.24
C HIS A 136 -15.82 9.81 7.69
N LEU A 137 -16.31 10.59 8.66
CA LEU A 137 -16.10 10.36 10.10
C LEU A 137 -17.13 9.42 10.75
N THR A 138 -18.28 9.17 10.11
CA THR A 138 -19.42 8.49 10.77
C THR A 138 -19.97 7.28 10.00
N GLU A 139 -19.83 7.23 8.68
CA GLU A 139 -20.23 6.10 7.85
C GLU A 139 -19.10 5.06 7.81
N ALA A 140 -19.34 3.88 8.38
CA ALA A 140 -18.32 2.83 8.49
C ALA A 140 -17.66 2.45 7.14
N SER A 141 -18.41 2.49 6.03
CA SER A 141 -17.88 2.16 4.69
C SER A 141 -16.88 3.19 4.16
N LEU A 142 -17.03 4.47 4.53
CA LEU A 142 -16.10 5.55 4.17
C LEU A 142 -14.94 5.59 5.15
N LEU A 143 -15.27 5.47 6.43
CA LEU A 143 -14.33 5.50 7.55
C LEU A 143 -13.28 4.36 7.47
N ALA A 144 -13.68 3.17 7.02
CA ALA A 144 -12.76 2.05 6.78
C ALA A 144 -11.70 2.31 5.69
N ARG A 145 -11.90 3.32 4.83
CA ARG A 145 -10.94 3.65 3.75
C ARG A 145 -9.69 4.32 4.27
N TRP A 146 -9.71 4.93 5.44
CA TRP A 146 -8.62 5.77 5.92
C TRP A 146 -8.19 5.55 7.39
N TRP A 147 -9.01 4.91 8.25
CA TRP A 147 -8.73 4.83 9.69
C TRP A 147 -7.38 4.15 9.99
N THR A 148 -6.95 3.16 9.21
CA THR A 148 -5.66 2.50 9.42
C THR A 148 -4.52 3.16 8.63
N PRO A 149 -3.29 3.16 9.19
CA PRO A 149 -2.08 3.55 8.44
C PRO A 149 -1.84 2.62 7.25
N ASP A 150 -0.89 2.98 6.38
CA ASP A 150 -0.72 2.36 5.06
C ASP A 150 -0.32 0.88 5.08
N ASP A 151 0.33 0.42 6.14
CA ASP A 151 0.74 -0.97 6.36
C ASP A 151 -0.40 -1.86 6.90
N LEU A 152 -1.54 -1.27 7.25
CA LEU A 152 -2.67 -1.96 7.84
C LEU A 152 -3.96 -1.72 7.05
N ARG A 153 -4.83 -2.72 7.04
CA ARG A 153 -6.20 -2.61 6.52
C ARG A 153 -7.21 -2.95 7.61
N VAL A 154 -8.35 -2.28 7.56
CA VAL A 154 -9.52 -2.64 8.36
C VAL A 154 -10.11 -3.95 7.84
N SER A 155 -10.31 -4.94 8.70
CA SER A 155 -10.96 -6.21 8.39
C SER A 155 -12.38 -6.31 8.96
N GLU A 156 -12.63 -5.67 10.10
CA GLU A 156 -13.95 -5.51 10.70
C GLU A 156 -14.08 -4.07 11.22
N LEU A 157 -15.20 -3.40 10.91
CA LEU A 157 -15.51 -2.10 11.49
C LEU A 157 -17.00 -2.00 11.81
N VAL A 158 -17.28 -1.76 13.08
CA VAL A 158 -18.57 -1.31 13.58
C VAL A 158 -18.36 0.09 14.13
N PHE A 159 -19.13 1.05 13.65
CA PHE A 159 -19.13 2.41 14.17
C PHE A 159 -20.56 2.94 14.23
N GLU A 160 -21.14 2.99 15.42
CA GLU A 160 -22.48 3.53 15.64
C GLU A 160 -22.39 5.00 16.03
N ALA A 161 -22.54 5.92 15.07
CA ALA A 161 -22.40 7.37 15.23
C ALA A 161 -23.55 8.02 16.04
N ARG A 162 -23.73 7.60 17.28
CA ARG A 162 -24.71 8.12 18.25
C ARG A 162 -24.13 8.03 19.66
N PRO A 163 -24.49 8.90 20.60
CA PRO A 163 -24.05 8.77 21.99
C PRO A 163 -24.37 7.38 22.56
N GLY A 164 -23.39 6.75 23.19
CA GLY A 164 -23.44 5.38 23.68
C GLY A 164 -23.33 4.30 22.59
N GLY A 165 -23.10 4.67 21.33
CA GLY A 165 -22.96 3.75 20.21
C GLY A 165 -21.65 2.96 20.27
N ARG A 166 -21.71 1.69 19.86
CA ARG A 166 -20.55 0.79 19.92
C ARG A 166 -19.54 1.10 18.80
N ILE A 167 -18.26 0.97 19.14
CA ILE A 167 -17.15 0.93 18.18
C ILE A 167 -16.44 -0.42 18.30
N VAL A 168 -16.23 -1.09 17.19
CA VAL A 168 -15.36 -2.28 17.07
C VAL A 168 -14.49 -2.08 15.86
N GLN A 169 -13.19 -2.25 16.02
CA GLN A 169 -12.24 -2.20 14.94
C GLN A 169 -11.36 -3.45 15.01
N GLU A 170 -11.23 -4.14 13.90
CA GLU A 170 -10.22 -5.17 13.68
C GLU A 170 -9.38 -4.75 12.48
N TYR A 171 -8.06 -4.91 12.60
CA TYR A 171 -7.13 -4.61 11.53
C TYR A 171 -6.13 -5.74 11.33
N ARG A 172 -5.69 -5.86 10.08
CA ARG A 172 -4.78 -6.87 9.55
C ARG A 172 -3.69 -6.21 8.74
N ASP A 173 -2.65 -6.96 8.45
CA ASP A 173 -1.64 -6.55 7.47
C ASP A 173 -2.32 -6.18 6.14
N ALA A 174 -1.87 -5.09 5.52
CA ALA A 174 -2.41 -4.64 4.24
C ALA A 174 -2.25 -5.68 3.12
N GLU A 175 -1.21 -6.52 3.18
CA GLU A 175 -0.93 -7.59 2.21
C GLU A 175 -1.72 -8.89 2.49
N ASP A 176 -2.30 -9.07 3.68
CA ASP A 176 -3.16 -10.19 4.06
C ASP A 176 -4.54 -10.07 3.39
N ALA A 177 -4.59 -10.14 2.06
CA ALA A 177 -5.81 -9.92 1.28
C ALA A 177 -6.83 -11.08 1.44
N ASP A 178 -6.36 -12.30 1.68
CA ASP A 178 -7.21 -13.49 1.82
C ASP A 178 -7.61 -13.80 3.27
N GLY A 179 -7.06 -13.06 4.25
CA GLY A 179 -7.38 -13.21 5.67
C GLY A 179 -6.75 -14.47 6.29
N SER A 180 -5.73 -15.03 5.65
CA SER A 180 -5.06 -16.24 6.12
C SER A 180 -4.08 -15.99 7.27
N ASP A 181 -3.57 -14.75 7.39
CA ASP A 181 -2.68 -14.38 8.47
C ASP A 181 -3.41 -14.03 9.77
N LEU A 182 -2.63 -13.80 10.83
CA LEU A 182 -3.17 -13.41 12.13
C LEU A 182 -3.71 -11.98 12.08
N VAL A 183 -4.76 -11.73 12.86
CA VAL A 183 -5.24 -10.38 13.15
C VAL A 183 -4.11 -9.58 13.78
N ALA A 184 -3.79 -8.44 13.21
CA ALA A 184 -2.74 -7.55 13.71
C ALA A 184 -3.16 -6.85 15.00
N GLY A 185 -4.46 -6.52 15.13
CA GLY A 185 -5.01 -6.06 16.38
C GLY A 185 -6.52 -5.84 16.33
N ARG A 186 -7.07 -5.64 17.52
CA ARG A 186 -8.49 -5.34 17.73
C ARG A 186 -8.61 -4.21 18.74
N ALA A 187 -9.61 -3.36 18.57
CA ALA A 187 -9.93 -2.31 19.50
C ALA A 187 -11.45 -2.20 19.68
N GLU A 188 -11.88 -1.87 20.89
CA GLU A 188 -13.29 -1.71 21.24
C GLU A 188 -13.54 -0.39 21.93
N GLY A 189 -14.69 0.21 21.67
CA GLY A 189 -14.94 1.59 22.07
C GLY A 189 -16.41 1.97 22.13
N ILE A 190 -16.62 3.23 22.50
CA ILE A 190 -17.94 3.82 22.61
C ILE A 190 -17.90 5.28 22.16
N VAL A 191 -18.93 5.70 21.45
CA VAL A 191 -19.14 7.10 21.07
C VAL A 191 -19.71 7.85 22.27
N ASP A 192 -19.04 8.93 22.70
CA ASP A 192 -19.42 9.70 23.89
C ASP A 192 -20.31 10.92 23.53
N ASP A 193 -19.97 11.68 22.47
CA ASP A 193 -20.72 12.88 22.02
C ASP A 193 -20.81 12.93 20.48
N VAL A 194 -21.94 13.36 19.96
CA VAL A 194 -22.19 13.50 18.51
C VAL A 194 -23.00 14.76 18.25
N ARG A 195 -22.42 15.67 17.47
CA ARG A 195 -23.05 16.89 16.96
C ARG A 195 -22.84 16.93 15.44
N PRO A 196 -23.86 16.56 14.66
CA PRO A 196 -23.74 16.45 13.21
C PRO A 196 -23.08 17.67 12.55
N GLY A 197 -22.04 17.42 11.76
CA GLY A 197 -21.28 18.45 11.04
C GLY A 197 -20.36 19.32 11.91
N GLU A 198 -20.33 19.12 13.24
CA GLU A 198 -19.62 20.00 14.16
C GLU A 198 -18.61 19.27 15.04
N ARG A 199 -19.01 18.17 15.69
CA ARG A 199 -18.18 17.51 16.69
C ARG A 199 -18.51 16.03 16.88
N LEU A 200 -17.48 15.20 16.96
CA LEU A 200 -17.58 13.78 17.27
C LEU A 200 -16.54 13.42 18.33
N ALA A 201 -16.99 12.88 19.47
CA ALA A 201 -16.09 12.41 20.52
C ALA A 201 -16.35 10.94 20.85
N TYR A 202 -15.29 10.17 20.99
CA TYR A 202 -15.37 8.77 21.34
C TYR A 202 -14.16 8.29 22.14
N ARG A 203 -14.32 7.14 22.77
CA ARG A 203 -13.22 6.40 23.39
C ARG A 203 -13.03 5.06 22.71
N LEU A 204 -11.78 4.65 22.59
CA LEU A 204 -11.37 3.41 21.93
C LEU A 204 -10.20 2.80 22.69
N SER A 205 -10.26 1.50 22.96
CA SER A 205 -9.23 0.77 23.68
C SER A 205 -8.73 -0.41 22.86
N PRO A 206 -7.44 -0.44 22.49
CA PRO A 206 -6.83 -1.63 21.91
C PRO A 206 -6.87 -2.80 22.88
N LEU A 207 -7.06 -4.00 22.35
CA LEU A 207 -7.03 -5.26 23.08
C LEU A 207 -5.62 -5.85 23.04
N LEU A 208 -5.14 -6.23 24.22
CA LEU A 208 -3.96 -7.06 24.38
C LEU A 208 -4.24 -8.51 23.91
N PRO A 209 -3.20 -9.32 23.65
CA PRO A 209 -3.37 -10.71 23.19
C PRO A 209 -4.20 -11.60 24.14
N ASP A 210 -4.24 -11.27 25.43
CA ASP A 210 -5.04 -11.96 26.45
C ASP A 210 -6.50 -11.46 26.54
N GLY A 211 -6.88 -10.48 25.72
CA GLY A 211 -8.19 -9.82 25.70
C GLY A 211 -8.34 -8.68 26.70
N GLY A 212 -7.30 -8.35 27.48
CA GLY A 212 -7.28 -7.18 28.35
C GLY A 212 -7.27 -5.87 27.54
N LEU A 213 -7.70 -4.77 28.16
CA LEU A 213 -7.54 -3.44 27.56
C LEU A 213 -6.11 -2.96 27.77
N SER A 214 -5.50 -2.43 26.70
CA SER A 214 -4.16 -1.85 26.75
C SER A 214 -4.19 -0.51 27.48
N PHE A 215 -4.85 0.48 26.87
CA PHE A 215 -5.08 1.83 27.39
C PHE A 215 -6.41 2.35 26.83
N THR A 216 -6.84 3.54 27.26
CA THR A 216 -8.02 4.23 26.70
C THR A 216 -7.58 5.43 25.88
N ALA A 217 -7.80 5.39 24.56
CA ALA A 217 -7.75 6.56 23.71
C ALA A 217 -9.06 7.34 23.85
N HIS A 218 -8.97 8.65 24.04
CA HIS A 218 -10.08 9.59 23.99
C HIS A 218 -9.82 10.51 22.80
N VAL A 219 -10.70 10.46 21.81
CA VAL A 219 -10.57 11.22 20.58
C VAL A 219 -11.73 12.19 20.48
N ASP A 220 -11.41 13.47 20.29
CA ASP A 220 -12.38 14.55 20.10
C ASP A 220 -12.07 15.24 18.78
N LEU A 221 -13.01 15.14 17.85
CA LEU A 221 -12.93 15.67 16.49
C LEU A 221 -13.85 16.88 16.38
N GLY A 222 -13.29 18.04 16.07
CA GLY A 222 -14.01 19.28 15.80
C GLY A 222 -13.92 19.67 14.32
N LEU A 223 -15.06 19.99 13.72
CA LEU A 223 -15.14 20.47 12.34
C LEU A 223 -15.46 21.96 12.31
N ARG A 224 -14.76 22.70 11.46
CA ARG A 224 -15.03 24.12 11.21
C ARG A 224 -15.02 24.38 9.71
N ALA A 225 -16.15 24.87 9.19
CA ALA A 225 -16.23 25.32 7.80
C ALA A 225 -15.24 26.46 7.53
N THR A 226 -14.66 26.45 6.33
CA THR A 226 -13.78 27.49 5.80
C THR A 226 -14.22 27.85 4.37
N ASP A 227 -13.67 28.93 3.82
CA ASP A 227 -14.00 29.37 2.46
C ASP A 227 -13.63 28.33 1.38
N THR A 228 -12.68 27.43 1.66
CA THR A 228 -12.11 26.48 0.70
C THR A 228 -12.33 25.02 1.08
N GLY A 229 -13.10 24.72 2.13
CA GLY A 229 -13.30 23.37 2.64
C GLY A 229 -13.56 23.33 4.14
N THR A 230 -12.95 22.37 4.84
CA THR A 230 -13.20 22.14 6.28
C THR A 230 -11.90 21.99 7.05
N ASP A 231 -11.75 22.72 8.15
CA ASP A 231 -10.69 22.44 9.13
C ASP A 231 -11.16 21.35 10.09
N LEU A 232 -10.36 20.29 10.22
CA LEU A 232 -10.51 19.26 11.24
C LEU A 232 -9.46 19.48 12.35
N GLU A 233 -9.93 19.79 13.56
CA GLU A 233 -9.12 19.77 14.77
C GLU A 233 -9.34 18.43 15.48
N VAL A 234 -8.25 17.75 15.83
CA VAL A 234 -8.30 16.50 16.59
C VAL A 234 -7.54 16.67 17.89
N HIS A 235 -8.20 16.38 19.00
CA HIS A 235 -7.57 16.25 20.30
C HIS A 235 -7.57 14.79 20.72
N TYR A 236 -6.37 14.23 20.85
CA TYR A 236 -6.14 12.84 21.24
C TYR A 236 -5.58 12.81 22.66
N ARG A 237 -6.18 12.01 23.54
CA ARG A 237 -5.70 11.82 24.90
C ARG A 237 -5.63 10.34 25.25
N ILE A 238 -4.54 9.91 25.87
CA ILE A 238 -4.33 8.56 26.38
C ILE A 238 -4.55 8.59 27.90
N THR A 239 -5.28 7.62 28.43
CA THR A 239 -5.36 7.32 29.86
C THR A 239 -5.26 5.84 30.13
N ASP A 240 -5.00 5.51 31.39
CA ASP A 240 -5.01 4.12 31.87
C ASP A 240 -3.97 3.27 31.15
N SER A 241 -2.86 3.88 30.73
CA SER A 241 -1.78 3.16 30.07
C SER A 241 -1.11 2.16 31.00
N THR A 242 -0.84 0.96 30.47
CA THR A 242 -0.11 -0.08 31.18
C THR A 242 1.29 -0.25 30.60
N VAL A 243 2.19 -0.92 31.32
CA VAL A 243 3.53 -1.25 30.80
C VAL A 243 3.43 -2.10 29.53
N ASP A 244 2.48 -3.04 29.51
CA ASP A 244 2.21 -3.90 28.34
C ASP A 244 1.65 -3.13 27.13
N SER A 245 1.30 -1.85 27.31
CA SER A 245 0.86 -0.97 26.23
C SER A 245 1.99 -0.33 25.44
N ALA A 246 3.26 -0.51 25.85
CA ALA A 246 4.41 0.17 25.25
C ALA A 246 4.44 0.03 23.72
N ASP A 247 4.20 -1.20 23.24
CA ASP A 247 4.24 -1.50 21.82
C ASP A 247 3.11 -0.80 21.05
N PHE A 248 1.94 -0.64 21.67
CA PHE A 248 0.81 0.10 21.08
C PHE A 248 1.04 1.60 21.11
N VAL A 249 1.56 2.15 22.21
CA VAL A 249 1.77 3.59 22.41
C VAL A 249 2.85 4.17 21.48
N ALA A 250 3.93 3.42 21.24
CA ALA A 250 5.06 3.83 20.41
C ALA A 250 4.65 4.32 19.00
N GLY A 251 3.56 3.82 18.45
CA GLY A 251 3.13 4.16 17.10
C GLY A 251 2.10 5.29 17.00
N ILE A 252 1.34 5.58 18.07
CA ILE A 252 0.00 6.17 17.94
C ILE A 252 0.03 7.53 17.26
N GLU A 253 0.86 8.46 17.74
CA GLU A 253 0.86 9.82 17.20
C GLU A 253 1.25 9.87 15.72
N ILE A 254 2.19 9.01 15.30
CA ILE A 254 2.61 8.90 13.91
C ILE A 254 1.54 8.18 13.08
N GLY A 255 1.10 7.01 13.54
CA GLY A 255 0.13 6.18 12.83
C GLY A 255 -1.21 6.89 12.65
N PHE A 256 -1.72 7.54 13.70
CA PHE A 256 -2.94 8.33 13.61
C PHE A 256 -2.76 9.56 12.72
N GLY A 257 -1.57 10.19 12.73
CA GLY A 257 -1.23 11.25 11.78
C GLY A 257 -1.29 10.78 10.32
N GLN A 258 -0.77 9.58 10.02
CA GLN A 258 -0.85 8.97 8.69
C GLN A 258 -2.30 8.67 8.29
N SER A 259 -3.11 8.15 9.20
CA SER A 259 -4.55 7.93 8.95
C SER A 259 -5.25 9.25 8.57
N LEU A 260 -4.94 10.35 9.24
CA LEU A 260 -5.49 11.67 8.92
C LEU A 260 -5.01 12.20 7.56
N ASP A 261 -3.77 11.92 7.17
CA ASP A 261 -3.24 12.29 5.85
C ASP A 261 -3.95 11.48 4.75
N LYS A 262 -4.25 10.21 5.01
CA LYS A 262 -5.04 9.33 4.14
C LYS A 262 -6.49 9.78 3.99
N LEU A 263 -7.10 10.29 5.07
CA LEU A 263 -8.42 10.94 5.01
C LEU A 263 -8.39 12.14 4.07
N ALA A 264 -7.40 13.03 4.21
CA ALA A 264 -7.26 14.20 3.36
C ALA A 264 -7.12 13.83 1.88
N ALA A 265 -6.29 12.83 1.56
CA ALA A 265 -6.13 12.32 0.21
C ALA A 265 -7.42 11.71 -0.36
N THR A 266 -8.16 10.94 0.46
CA THR A 266 -9.44 10.33 0.07
C THR A 266 -10.49 11.39 -0.26
N LEU A 267 -10.61 12.42 0.58
CA LEU A 267 -11.55 13.53 0.36
C LEU A 267 -11.20 14.36 -0.88
N ALA A 268 -9.91 14.59 -1.15
CA ALA A 268 -9.48 15.29 -2.36
C ALA A 268 -9.87 14.52 -3.63
N ALA A 269 -9.73 13.19 -3.64
CA ALA A 269 -10.16 12.35 -4.75
C ALA A 269 -11.70 12.37 -4.93
N ASP A 270 -12.46 12.19 -3.84
CA ASP A 270 -13.93 12.22 -3.89
C ASP A 270 -14.47 13.58 -4.38
N SER A 271 -13.80 14.70 -4.03
CA SER A 271 -14.22 16.03 -4.48
C SER A 271 -14.05 16.23 -6.00
N HIS A 272 -13.03 15.63 -6.60
CA HIS A 272 -12.79 15.72 -8.04
C HIS A 272 -13.78 14.88 -8.86
N ASP A 273 -14.19 13.71 -8.37
CA ASP A 273 -15.20 12.87 -9.02
C ASP A 273 -16.59 13.55 -9.06
N THR A 274 -16.93 14.36 -8.05
CA THR A 274 -18.16 15.18 -8.05
C THR A 274 -18.14 16.34 -9.04
N ASP A 275 -16.98 16.96 -9.29
CA ASP A 275 -16.88 18.05 -10.29
C ASP A 275 -16.91 17.51 -11.73
N ASP A 276 -16.33 16.33 -11.99
CA ASP A 276 -16.31 15.71 -13.34
C ASP A 276 -17.69 15.15 -13.76
N THR A 277 -18.60 14.93 -12.81
CA THR A 277 -19.96 14.46 -13.10
C THR A 277 -20.95 15.58 -13.41
N ASP A 278 -20.69 16.83 -12.99
CA ASP A 278 -21.57 17.98 -13.23
C ASP A 278 -21.36 18.61 -14.62
N ASP A 279 -20.25 18.32 -15.31
CA ASP A 279 -19.91 18.90 -16.63
C ASP A 279 -20.50 18.11 -17.82
N THR A 280 -21.38 17.11 -17.57
CA THR A 280 -22.00 16.29 -18.63
C THR A 280 -23.50 16.47 -18.82
N ASP A 281 -24.18 17.37 -18.09
CA ASP A 281 -25.64 17.53 -18.17
C ASP A 281 -26.10 18.96 -18.54
N ASP A 282 -25.30 19.73 -19.29
CA ASP A 282 -25.74 21.02 -19.82
C ASP A 282 -25.44 21.16 -21.33
N THR A 283 -26.23 20.48 -22.16
CA THR A 283 -26.48 20.90 -23.56
C THR A 283 -27.74 20.24 -24.15
N HIS A 284 -28.90 20.51 -23.55
CA HIS A 284 -30.15 20.59 -24.31
C HIS A 284 -31.23 21.27 -23.48
N ASP A 285 -31.59 22.51 -23.78
CA ASP A 285 -32.81 22.79 -24.54
C ASP A 285 -33.02 24.31 -24.74
N THR A 286 -33.88 24.64 -25.70
CA THR A 286 -34.56 25.91 -26.01
C THR A 286 -33.90 26.82 -27.05
N ASP A 287 -34.41 26.78 -28.28
CA ASP A 287 -35.55 27.62 -28.72
C ASP A 287 -35.97 27.24 -30.15
N ASP A 288 -37.27 26.97 -30.39
CA ASP A 288 -38.18 27.89 -31.09
C ASP A 288 -39.45 27.16 -31.57
N THR A 289 -40.59 27.74 -31.22
CA THR A 289 -41.95 27.33 -31.62
C THR A 289 -42.47 28.14 -32.81
N ASP A 290 -43.39 27.51 -33.56
CA ASP A 290 -44.32 28.03 -34.57
C ASP A 290 -43.75 28.42 -35.96
N ASP A 291 -44.21 27.74 -37.02
CA ASP A 291 -45.38 28.23 -37.76
C ASP A 291 -45.93 27.15 -38.73
N THR A 292 -47.20 27.34 -39.02
CA THR A 292 -48.20 26.60 -39.78
C THR A 292 -47.86 26.28 -41.25
N ASP A 293 -48.42 25.15 -41.71
CA ASP A 293 -49.46 25.08 -42.76
C ASP A 293 -49.24 24.00 -43.85
N ASP A 294 -50.38 23.41 -44.15
CA ASP A 294 -50.85 22.91 -45.43
C ASP A 294 -50.69 21.45 -45.90
N THR A 295 -51.84 21.05 -46.43
CA THR A 295 -52.42 19.79 -46.87
C THR A 295 -51.70 19.05 -48.01
N HIS A 296 -51.78 17.70 -48.04
CA HIS A 296 -52.52 16.94 -49.07
C HIS A 296 -52.42 15.41 -48.91
N ASP A 297 -53.60 14.80 -48.72
CA ASP A 297 -54.14 13.62 -49.42
C ASP A 297 -53.27 12.45 -49.92
N ALA A 298 -53.63 11.29 -49.35
CA ALA A 298 -54.19 10.12 -50.05
C ALA A 298 -53.28 9.05 -50.68
N ASP A 299 -53.49 7.82 -50.17
CA ASP A 299 -53.94 6.62 -50.89
C ASP A 299 -52.99 5.42 -51.02
N GLY A 300 -53.58 4.22 -50.92
CA GLY A 300 -53.03 2.93 -51.35
C GLY A 300 -52.49 2.03 -50.21
N THR A 301 -53.31 1.18 -49.55
CA THR A 301 -53.67 -0.20 -49.96
C THR A 301 -52.44 -1.12 -50.07
N ALA A 302 -52.11 -1.92 -49.05
CA ALA A 302 -52.54 -3.30 -48.77
C ALA A 302 -51.85 -4.42 -49.59
N ASP A 303 -51.80 -5.61 -48.98
CA ASP A 303 -51.29 -6.93 -49.43
C ASP A 303 -49.78 -7.19 -49.32
N ASP A 304 -49.32 -8.39 -49.01
CA ASP A 304 -49.84 -9.58 -48.30
C ASP A 304 -48.65 -10.55 -48.22
N ALA A 305 -48.81 -11.60 -47.41
CA ALA A 305 -48.09 -12.89 -47.44
C ALA A 305 -46.60 -12.89 -47.02
N ASP A 306 -46.21 -13.50 -45.90
CA ASP A 306 -46.33 -14.92 -45.48
C ASP A 306 -45.13 -15.78 -45.90
N THR A 307 -44.87 -16.78 -45.05
CA THR A 307 -43.89 -17.88 -45.07
C THR A 307 -42.45 -17.58 -44.65
N ASP A 308 -42.04 -17.96 -43.43
CA ASP A 308 -41.85 -19.32 -42.87
C ASP A 308 -40.56 -19.96 -43.39
N THR A 309 -39.55 -20.16 -42.53
CA THR A 309 -39.14 -21.48 -42.01
C THR A 309 -37.76 -21.48 -41.33
N ARG A 310 -37.77 -21.99 -40.10
CA ARG A 310 -36.89 -23.02 -39.48
C ARG A 310 -35.35 -22.92 -39.50
N SER A 311 -34.82 -23.19 -38.29
CA SER A 311 -33.79 -24.20 -37.93
C SER A 311 -32.59 -24.38 -38.87
N THR A 312 -31.35 -24.43 -38.40
CA THR A 312 -30.85 -25.39 -37.41
C THR A 312 -29.38 -25.10 -37.10
N LYS A 313 -28.97 -25.48 -35.88
CA LYS A 313 -27.65 -25.93 -35.42
C LYS A 313 -26.85 -24.97 -34.53
#